data_AF-A0A940Z853-F1
#
_entry.id   AF-A0A940Z853-F1
#
_cell.length_a   1.000
_cell.length_b   1.000
_cell.length_c   1.000
_cell.angle_alpha   90.00
_cell.angle_beta   90.00
_cell.angle_gamma   90.00
#
_symmetry.space_group_name_H-M   'P 1'
#
loop_
_entity.id
_entity.type
_entity.pdbx_description
1 polymer ?
#
loop_
_entity_poly.entity_id
_entity_poly.type
_entity_poly.pdbx_seq_one_letter_code
_entity_poly.pdbx_strand_id
1 'polypeptide(L)'
;MLRKQLQPGQRYLRGLFSGGTLCYEAQVIWREALSEPVFSNAPLDKENQLPDSTRSQGHTAVDLGEEEFTVGRPHPMIDNSLRIRRLLQEAGDPEVAVILLDVVLGFGAHPDPAAELAPAVLKARNLATQSGRGLIVVASVTGTEEDPQRLSRQVQTLEQAGVVVCPSNATASRLVTRIVSSHE
;
A
#
# COMPACT_ATOMS: atom_id res chain seq x y z
N MET A 1 -12.76 -14.45 5.67
CA MET A 1 -11.77 -14.78 6.72
C MET A 1 -10.94 -13.57 7.13
N LEU A 2 -10.40 -12.77 6.20
CA LEU A 2 -9.56 -11.60 6.52
C LEU A 2 -10.26 -10.51 7.34
N ARG A 3 -11.52 -10.17 7.07
CA ARG A 3 -12.25 -9.09 7.78
C ARG A 3 -12.54 -9.39 9.25
N LYS A 4 -12.51 -10.66 9.69
CA LYS A 4 -12.83 -11.06 11.07
C LYS A 4 -11.87 -10.47 12.11
N GLN A 5 -10.71 -9.98 11.69
CA GLN A 5 -9.75 -9.31 12.56
C GLN A 5 -9.93 -7.78 12.63
N LEU A 6 -10.86 -7.21 11.85
CA LEU A 6 -11.09 -5.77 11.80
C LEU A 6 -12.20 -5.35 12.77
N GLN A 7 -12.02 -4.19 13.37
CA GLN A 7 -13.01 -3.51 14.21
C GLN A 7 -14.02 -2.73 13.33
N PRO A 8 -15.24 -2.42 13.83
CA PRO A 8 -16.26 -1.69 13.06
C PRO A 8 -15.80 -0.32 12.52
N GLY A 9 -14.87 0.36 13.22
CA GLY A 9 -14.31 1.64 12.77
C GLY A 9 -13.28 1.52 11.65
N GLN A 10 -12.76 0.33 11.36
CA GLN A 10 -11.76 0.12 10.32
C GLN A 10 -12.43 0.01 8.96
N ARG A 11 -12.56 1.15 8.30
CA ARG A 11 -13.32 1.30 7.06
C ARG A 11 -12.45 1.60 5.86
N TYR A 12 -11.27 2.20 6.05
CA TYR A 12 -10.56 2.81 4.95
C TYR A 12 -9.36 1.99 4.45
N LEU A 13 -9.18 1.99 3.12
CA LEU A 13 -7.95 1.54 2.47
C LEU A 13 -6.91 2.68 2.37
N ARG A 14 -5.63 2.29 2.36
CA ARG A 14 -4.48 3.15 2.10
C ARG A 14 -3.57 2.51 1.06
N GLY A 15 -3.47 3.08 -0.12
CA GLY A 15 -2.51 2.67 -1.14
C GLY A 15 -1.22 3.49 -1.03
N LEU A 16 -0.08 2.84 -0.82
CA LEU A 16 1.22 3.50 -0.74
C LEU A 16 2.10 3.00 -1.89
N PHE A 17 2.16 3.80 -2.95
CA PHE A 17 2.77 3.41 -4.21
C PHE A 17 4.17 4.02 -4.40
N SER A 18 5.07 3.27 -5.00
CA SER A 18 6.33 3.79 -5.57
C SER A 18 6.28 4.01 -7.07
N GLY A 19 5.40 3.31 -7.78
CA GLY A 19 5.20 3.47 -9.22
C GLY A 19 3.90 4.23 -9.50
N GLY A 20 4.01 5.42 -10.09
CA GLY A 20 2.85 6.27 -10.37
C GLY A 20 1.81 5.64 -11.29
N THR A 21 2.23 4.86 -12.29
CA THR A 21 1.27 4.12 -13.14
C THR A 21 0.51 3.04 -12.37
N LEU A 22 1.13 2.40 -11.38
CA LEU A 22 0.45 1.42 -10.52
C LEU A 22 -0.54 2.10 -9.57
N CYS A 23 -0.17 3.30 -9.06
CA CYS A 23 -1.08 4.16 -8.31
C CYS A 23 -2.29 4.55 -9.18
N TYR A 24 -2.05 5.01 -10.41
CA TYR A 24 -3.08 5.37 -11.37
C TYR A 24 -4.03 4.19 -11.68
N GLU A 25 -3.49 3.00 -11.99
CA GLU A 25 -4.30 1.80 -12.25
C GLU A 25 -5.18 1.44 -11.06
N ALA A 26 -4.63 1.52 -9.84
CA ALA A 26 -5.40 1.25 -8.63
C ALA A 26 -6.55 2.25 -8.47
N GLN A 27 -6.29 3.54 -8.68
CA GLN A 27 -7.33 4.57 -8.63
C GLN A 27 -8.45 4.32 -9.66
N VAL A 28 -8.12 3.89 -10.89
CA VAL A 28 -9.13 3.58 -11.92
C VAL A 28 -10.06 2.47 -11.44
N ILE A 29 -9.49 1.39 -10.89
CA ILE A 29 -10.25 0.26 -10.37
C ILE A 29 -11.12 0.68 -9.17
N TRP A 30 -10.59 1.51 -8.28
CA TRP A 30 -11.30 1.93 -7.08
C TRP A 30 -12.44 2.89 -7.36
N ARG A 31 -12.27 3.80 -8.32
CA ARG A 31 -13.33 4.71 -8.78
C ARG A 31 -14.58 3.96 -9.25
N GLU A 32 -14.41 2.78 -9.87
CA GLU A 32 -15.53 1.96 -10.34
C GLU A 32 -16.13 1.07 -9.24
N ALA A 33 -15.33 0.68 -8.25
CA ALA A 33 -15.68 -0.36 -7.28
C ALA A 33 -16.13 0.16 -5.90
N LEU A 34 -15.82 1.41 -5.57
CA LEU A 34 -16.14 2.02 -4.27
C LEU A 34 -17.22 3.09 -4.44
N SER A 35 -18.11 3.17 -3.44
CA SER A 35 -19.13 4.23 -3.35
C SER A 35 -18.57 5.54 -2.78
N GLU A 36 -17.58 5.46 -1.90
CA GLU A 36 -16.86 6.61 -1.34
C GLU A 36 -15.65 6.98 -2.21
N PRO A 37 -15.31 8.27 -2.36
CA PRO A 37 -14.17 8.71 -3.17
C PRO A 37 -12.83 8.23 -2.61
N VAL A 38 -11.85 8.08 -3.50
CA VAL A 38 -10.45 7.87 -3.13
C VAL A 38 -9.67 9.15 -3.34
N PHE A 39 -9.15 9.72 -2.25
CA PHE A 39 -8.30 10.89 -2.29
C PHE A 39 -6.88 10.53 -2.71
N SER A 40 -6.20 11.43 -3.42
CA SER A 40 -4.82 11.20 -3.85
C SER A 40 -4.02 12.49 -3.94
N ASN A 41 -2.71 12.39 -3.82
CA ASN A 41 -1.80 13.49 -4.14
C ASN A 41 -1.63 13.69 -5.65
N ALA A 42 -1.85 12.63 -6.43
CA ALA A 42 -1.94 12.63 -7.88
C ALA A 42 -3.29 11.99 -8.31
N PRO A 43 -4.41 12.69 -8.14
CA PRO A 43 -5.74 12.12 -8.35
C PRO A 43 -6.14 12.04 -9.82
N LEU A 44 -7.00 11.06 -10.17
CA LEU A 44 -7.67 11.02 -11.47
C LEU A 44 -8.59 12.23 -11.70
N ASP A 45 -9.37 12.56 -10.66
CA ASP A 45 -10.33 13.65 -10.65
C ASP A 45 -9.83 14.72 -9.66
N LYS A 46 -9.64 15.96 -10.14
CA LYS A 46 -9.04 17.05 -9.33
C LYS A 46 -9.81 17.35 -8.04
N GLU A 47 -11.09 17.03 -7.98
CA GLU A 47 -11.93 17.19 -6.78
C GLU A 47 -11.51 16.28 -5.62
N ASN A 48 -10.82 15.18 -5.92
CA ASN A 48 -10.31 14.21 -4.94
C ASN A 48 -8.85 14.49 -4.55
N GLN A 49 -8.33 15.69 -4.81
CA GLN A 49 -6.99 16.09 -4.40
C GLN A 49 -6.87 16.09 -2.88
N LEU A 50 -5.80 15.47 -2.36
CA LEU A 50 -5.44 15.61 -0.96
C LEU A 50 -5.04 17.06 -0.65
N PRO A 51 -5.62 17.69 0.39
CA PRO A 51 -5.18 19.03 0.83
C PRO A 51 -3.74 19.03 1.35
N ASP A 52 -3.32 17.92 1.94
CA ASP A 52 -1.96 17.68 2.42
C ASP A 52 -1.57 16.24 2.08
N SER A 53 -0.67 16.06 1.13
CA SER A 53 -0.25 14.74 0.65
C SER A 53 0.39 13.88 1.75
N THR A 54 0.88 14.48 2.83
CA THR A 54 1.45 13.75 3.97
C THR A 54 0.39 13.15 4.89
N ARG A 55 -0.88 13.51 4.74
CA ARG A 55 -1.99 13.08 5.58
C ARG A 55 -3.10 12.43 4.76
N SER A 56 -3.42 11.18 5.08
CA SER A 56 -4.52 10.47 4.44
C SER A 56 -5.89 10.95 4.94
N GLN A 57 -6.90 10.86 4.08
CA GLN A 57 -8.31 11.17 4.36
C GLN A 57 -9.20 10.16 3.64
N GLY A 58 -10.24 9.63 4.31
CA GLY A 58 -11.18 8.70 3.68
C GLY A 58 -10.44 7.49 3.08
N HIS A 59 -10.83 6.97 1.92
CA HIS A 59 -9.92 6.11 1.15
C HIS A 59 -8.81 6.94 0.53
N THR A 60 -7.56 6.46 0.54
CA THR A 60 -6.43 7.25 0.02
C THR A 60 -5.48 6.43 -0.83
N ALA A 61 -5.05 6.99 -1.95
CA ALA A 61 -3.92 6.53 -2.76
C ALA A 61 -2.80 7.57 -2.66
N VAL A 62 -1.56 7.16 -2.42
CA VAL A 62 -0.42 8.08 -2.42
C VAL A 62 0.63 7.55 -3.36
N ASP A 63 0.96 8.36 -4.38
CA ASP A 63 2.16 8.17 -5.16
C ASP A 63 3.33 8.84 -4.44
N LEU A 64 4.17 8.03 -3.81
CA LEU A 64 5.36 8.50 -3.11
C LEU A 64 6.50 8.86 -4.07
N GLY A 65 6.35 8.57 -5.37
CA GLY A 65 7.30 8.91 -6.43
C GLY A 65 7.18 10.36 -6.92
N GLU A 66 6.08 11.03 -6.59
CA GLU A 66 5.84 12.42 -6.95
C GLU A 66 6.91 13.37 -6.39
N GLU A 67 7.08 14.51 -7.08
CA GLU A 67 8.17 15.47 -6.81
C GLU A 67 8.20 15.91 -5.34
N GLU A 68 7.03 16.20 -4.78
CA GLU A 68 6.86 16.64 -3.38
C GLU A 68 7.47 15.68 -2.33
N PHE A 69 7.60 14.40 -2.67
CA PHE A 69 8.16 13.37 -1.79
C PHE A 69 9.63 13.08 -2.07
N THR A 70 10.13 13.48 -3.23
CA THR A 70 11.47 13.15 -3.75
C THR A 70 12.43 14.34 -3.75
N VAL A 71 11.98 15.56 -3.40
CA VAL A 71 12.89 16.71 -3.19
C VAL A 71 13.96 16.37 -2.13
N GLY A 72 15.22 16.33 -2.58
CA GLY A 72 16.38 16.08 -1.72
C GLY A 72 16.46 14.64 -1.17
N ARG A 73 15.72 13.69 -1.76
CA ARG A 73 15.67 12.29 -1.32
C ARG A 73 15.69 11.34 -2.53
N PRO A 74 16.20 10.11 -2.39
CA PRO A 74 16.06 9.11 -3.44
C PRO A 74 14.58 8.77 -3.69
N HIS A 75 14.27 8.40 -4.94
CA HIS A 75 12.94 7.92 -5.32
C HIS A 75 12.56 6.66 -4.51
N PRO A 76 11.29 6.47 -4.11
CA PRO A 76 10.84 5.34 -3.27
C PRO A 76 11.00 3.95 -3.88
N MET A 77 11.27 3.85 -5.19
CA MET A 77 11.66 2.59 -5.83
C MET A 77 13.10 2.19 -5.49
N ILE A 78 13.95 3.15 -5.11
CA ILE A 78 15.38 2.98 -4.81
C ILE A 78 15.61 2.87 -3.31
N ASP A 79 14.87 3.64 -2.50
CA ASP A 79 15.01 3.72 -1.05
C ASP A 79 13.63 3.62 -0.36
N ASN A 80 13.45 2.67 0.56
CA ASN A 80 12.15 2.46 1.21
C ASN A 80 11.91 3.33 2.45
N SER A 81 12.83 4.21 2.85
CA SER A 81 12.74 4.95 4.13
C SER A 81 11.45 5.74 4.25
N LEU A 82 11.03 6.41 3.17
CA LEU A 82 9.77 7.16 3.14
C LEU A 82 8.57 6.21 3.17
N ARG A 83 8.63 5.12 2.40
CA ARG A 83 7.56 4.10 2.35
C ARG A 83 7.30 3.48 3.72
N ILE A 84 8.37 3.12 4.43
CA ILE A 84 8.31 2.53 5.77
C ILE A 84 7.73 3.54 6.77
N ARG A 85 8.18 4.80 6.72
CA ARG A 85 7.62 5.86 7.58
C ARG A 85 6.12 6.03 7.35
N ARG A 86 5.70 6.11 6.08
CA ARG A 86 4.28 6.28 5.73
C ARG A 86 3.46 5.05 6.11
N LEU A 87 3.98 3.84 5.89
CA LEU A 87 3.36 2.58 6.33
C LEU A 87 3.08 2.59 7.84
N LEU A 88 4.05 2.99 8.66
CA LEU A 88 3.89 3.04 10.11
C LEU A 88 2.92 4.14 10.56
N GLN A 89 2.88 5.27 9.86
CA GLN A 89 1.88 6.32 10.09
C GLN A 89 0.47 5.80 9.83
N GLU A 90 0.22 5.19 8.67
CA GLU A 90 -1.09 4.61 8.35
C GLU A 90 -1.47 3.46 9.28
N ALA A 91 -0.49 2.67 9.72
CA ALA A 91 -0.71 1.61 10.68
C ALA A 91 -1.17 2.13 12.05
N GLY A 92 -0.85 3.38 12.40
CA GLY A 92 -1.28 4.04 13.63
C GLY A 92 -2.72 4.56 13.60
N ASP A 93 -3.28 4.78 12.42
CA ASP A 93 -4.65 5.26 12.24
C ASP A 93 -5.68 4.15 12.56
N PRO A 94 -6.59 4.36 13.54
CA PRO A 94 -7.58 3.36 13.93
C PRO A 94 -8.66 3.10 12.87
N GLU A 95 -8.82 3.99 11.88
CA GLU A 95 -9.82 3.84 10.82
C GLU A 95 -9.30 3.02 9.63
N VAL A 96 -8.00 2.69 9.60
CA VAL A 96 -7.38 1.93 8.50
C VAL A 96 -7.67 0.45 8.64
N ALA A 97 -8.37 -0.09 7.63
CA ALA A 97 -8.65 -1.51 7.48
C ALA A 97 -7.52 -2.27 6.78
N VAL A 98 -7.02 -1.68 5.69
CA VAL A 98 -6.09 -2.34 4.78
C VAL A 98 -5.12 -1.36 4.16
N ILE A 99 -3.85 -1.79 4.05
CA ILE A 99 -2.80 -1.06 3.35
C ILE A 99 -2.40 -1.86 2.11
N LEU A 100 -2.36 -1.22 0.94
CA LEU A 100 -1.86 -1.78 -0.32
C LEU A 100 -0.47 -1.22 -0.62
N LEU A 101 0.48 -2.10 -0.91
CA LEU A 101 1.83 -1.76 -1.38
C LEU A 101 2.07 -2.31 -2.79
N ASP A 102 2.74 -1.55 -3.64
CA ASP A 102 3.43 -2.07 -4.83
C ASP A 102 4.90 -2.37 -4.51
N VAL A 103 5.46 -3.43 -5.07
CA VAL A 103 6.89 -3.71 -5.00
C VAL A 103 7.40 -3.90 -6.41
N VAL A 104 8.22 -2.96 -6.89
CA VAL A 104 8.77 -2.98 -8.24
C VAL A 104 10.22 -3.47 -8.18
N LEU A 105 10.54 -4.48 -8.99
CA LEU A 105 11.87 -5.09 -9.09
C LEU A 105 12.59 -4.64 -10.36
N GLY A 106 13.78 -5.18 -10.58
CA GLY A 106 14.60 -4.95 -11.76
C GLY A 106 15.75 -3.99 -11.53
N PHE A 107 16.46 -3.69 -12.61
CA PHE A 107 17.63 -2.81 -12.56
C PHE A 107 17.24 -1.38 -12.15
N GLY A 108 18.01 -0.82 -11.23
CA GLY A 108 17.76 0.53 -10.70
C GLY A 108 16.73 0.59 -9.57
N ALA A 109 16.03 -0.51 -9.25
CA ALA A 109 15.24 -0.61 -8.02
C ALA A 109 16.13 -0.99 -6.82
N HIS A 110 15.55 -0.89 -5.62
CA HIS A 110 16.21 -1.34 -4.39
C HIS A 110 16.72 -2.79 -4.53
N PRO A 111 17.93 -3.12 -4.04
CA PRO A 111 18.54 -4.45 -4.24
C PRO A 111 17.81 -5.59 -3.52
N ASP A 112 17.05 -5.28 -2.46
CA ASP A 112 16.24 -6.27 -1.73
C ASP A 112 15.04 -5.61 -1.00
N PRO A 113 13.99 -5.17 -1.72
CA PRO A 113 12.91 -4.38 -1.11
C PRO A 113 12.13 -5.14 -0.03
N ALA A 114 11.92 -6.46 -0.21
CA ALA A 114 11.20 -7.25 0.77
C ALA A 114 11.96 -7.37 2.11
N ALA A 115 13.30 -7.39 2.09
CA ALA A 115 14.09 -7.42 3.32
C ALA A 115 13.87 -6.20 4.22
N GLU A 116 13.51 -5.05 3.66
CA GLU A 116 13.20 -3.84 4.44
C GLU A 116 11.70 -3.70 4.74
N LEU A 117 10.84 -4.02 3.77
CA LEU A 117 9.39 -3.88 3.90
C LEU A 117 8.79 -4.94 4.84
N ALA A 118 9.29 -6.19 4.84
CA ALA A 118 8.74 -7.25 5.69
C ALA A 118 8.86 -6.93 7.19
N PRO A 119 10.02 -6.52 7.75
CA PRO A 119 10.12 -6.07 9.13
C PRO A 119 9.20 -4.88 9.45
N ALA A 120 9.07 -3.94 8.51
CA ALA A 120 8.20 -2.78 8.68
C ALA A 120 6.71 -3.16 8.74
N VAL A 121 6.28 -4.12 7.91
CA VAL A 121 4.92 -4.69 7.96
C VAL A 121 4.67 -5.39 9.28
N LEU A 122 5.60 -6.21 9.77
CA LEU A 122 5.47 -6.87 11.07
C LEU A 122 5.29 -5.83 12.19
N LYS A 123 6.09 -4.75 12.16
CA LYS A 123 5.96 -3.64 13.11
C LYS A 123 4.61 -2.93 13.00
N ALA A 124 4.15 -2.62 11.79
CA ALA A 124 2.84 -2.01 11.53
C ALA A 124 1.68 -2.86 12.09
N ARG A 125 1.71 -4.17 11.84
CA ARG A 125 0.70 -5.11 12.35
C ARG A 125 0.74 -5.23 13.88
N ASN A 126 1.92 -5.20 14.47
CA ASN A 126 2.07 -5.21 15.93
C ASN A 126 1.51 -3.94 16.58
N LEU A 127 1.73 -2.75 15.98
CA LEU A 127 1.13 -1.49 16.46
C LEU A 127 -0.40 -1.55 16.47
N ALA A 128 -1.00 -2.08 15.40
CA ALA A 128 -2.44 -2.28 15.33
C ALA A 128 -2.92 -3.26 16.42
N THR A 129 -2.23 -4.40 16.57
CA THR A 129 -2.58 -5.45 17.55
C THR A 129 -2.51 -4.93 18.99
N GLN A 130 -1.48 -4.13 19.33
CA GLN A 130 -1.37 -3.47 20.64
C GLN A 130 -2.54 -2.51 20.92
N SER A 131 -3.18 -2.00 19.87
CA SER A 131 -4.38 -1.15 19.96
C SER A 131 -5.69 -1.95 19.88
N GLY A 132 -5.64 -3.29 19.99
CA GLY A 132 -6.83 -4.15 20.01
C GLY A 132 -7.48 -4.38 18.64
N ARG A 133 -6.77 -4.09 17.54
CA ARG A 133 -7.28 -4.21 16.16
C ARG A 133 -6.33 -4.97 15.25
N GLY A 134 -6.86 -5.61 14.22
CA GLY A 134 -6.02 -6.17 13.15
C GLY A 134 -5.57 -5.09 12.16
N LEU A 135 -4.61 -5.42 11.31
CA LEU A 135 -4.24 -4.62 10.14
C LEU A 135 -3.93 -5.56 8.99
N ILE A 136 -4.67 -5.42 7.89
CA ILE A 136 -4.42 -6.20 6.68
C ILE A 136 -3.41 -5.45 5.83
N VAL A 137 -2.39 -6.15 5.35
CA VAL A 137 -1.47 -5.63 4.33
C VAL A 137 -1.56 -6.50 3.10
N VAL A 138 -1.80 -5.88 1.96
CA VAL A 138 -1.84 -6.50 0.63
C VAL A 138 -0.67 -5.94 -0.16
N ALA A 139 -0.05 -6.76 -1.00
CA ALA A 139 0.94 -6.26 -1.95
C ALA A 139 0.76 -6.88 -3.33
N SER A 140 1.30 -6.21 -4.35
CA SER A 140 1.64 -6.83 -5.63
C SER A 140 3.12 -6.64 -5.91
N VAL A 141 3.77 -7.65 -6.50
CA VAL A 141 5.18 -7.60 -6.87
C VAL A 141 5.29 -7.60 -8.40
N THR A 142 5.83 -6.53 -8.95
CA THR A 142 6.04 -6.33 -10.39
C THR A 142 7.50 -6.56 -10.71
N GLY A 143 7.78 -7.64 -11.43
CA GLY A 143 9.12 -8.06 -11.80
C GLY A 143 9.12 -9.51 -12.28
N THR A 144 10.30 -10.08 -12.43
CA THR A 144 10.53 -11.41 -12.97
C THR A 144 11.47 -12.22 -12.07
N GLU A 145 11.54 -13.53 -12.31
CA GLU A 145 12.52 -14.39 -11.62
C GLU A 145 13.96 -14.08 -12.03
N GLU A 146 14.16 -13.49 -13.20
CA GLU A 146 15.48 -13.14 -13.75
C GLU A 146 16.01 -11.79 -13.22
N ASP A 147 15.16 -11.00 -12.56
CA ASP A 147 15.59 -9.74 -11.95
C ASP A 147 16.59 -10.00 -10.81
N PRO A 148 17.52 -9.05 -10.54
CA PRO A 148 18.53 -9.20 -9.49
C PRO A 148 17.97 -9.58 -8.11
N GLN A 149 16.76 -9.11 -7.80
CA GLN A 149 16.07 -9.33 -6.52
C GLN A 149 15.40 -10.72 -6.42
N ARG A 150 15.14 -11.37 -7.57
CA ARG A 150 14.34 -12.59 -7.79
C ARG A 150 12.91 -12.53 -7.27
N LEU A 151 11.93 -12.54 -8.17
CA LEU A 151 10.50 -12.45 -7.84
C LEU A 151 10.07 -13.41 -6.73
N SER A 152 10.36 -14.71 -6.86
CA SER A 152 9.91 -15.73 -5.90
C SER A 152 10.41 -15.48 -4.48
N ARG A 153 11.67 -15.04 -4.32
CA ARG A 153 12.28 -14.70 -3.03
C ARG A 153 11.60 -13.50 -2.38
N GLN A 154 11.31 -12.46 -3.17
CA GLN A 154 10.63 -11.25 -2.68
C GLN A 154 9.21 -11.57 -2.20
N VAL A 155 8.45 -12.35 -3.00
CA VAL A 155 7.10 -12.79 -2.65
C VAL A 155 7.11 -13.61 -1.36
N GLN A 156 7.96 -14.64 -1.27
CA GLN A 156 8.03 -15.51 -0.10
C GLN A 156 8.34 -14.71 1.19
N THR A 157 9.25 -13.75 1.10
CA THR A 157 9.64 -12.91 2.25
C THR A 157 8.48 -12.04 2.75
N LEU A 158 7.69 -11.47 1.84
CA LEU A 158 6.51 -10.68 2.19
C LEU A 158 5.39 -11.55 2.77
N GLU A 159 5.14 -12.72 2.18
CA GLU A 159 4.13 -13.67 2.69
C GLU A 159 4.46 -14.16 4.11
N GLN A 160 5.73 -14.44 4.40
CA GLN A 160 6.19 -14.79 5.75
C GLN A 160 5.95 -13.68 6.78
N ALA A 161 5.94 -12.41 6.36
CA ALA A 161 5.55 -11.28 7.21
C ALA A 161 4.02 -11.14 7.40
N GLY A 162 3.24 -11.99 6.75
CA GLY A 162 1.78 -11.97 6.76
C GLY A 162 1.17 -10.97 5.77
N VAL A 163 1.91 -10.56 4.74
CA VAL A 163 1.36 -9.81 3.60
C VAL A 163 0.58 -10.76 2.70
N VAL A 164 -0.60 -10.35 2.25
CA VAL A 164 -1.31 -11.05 1.18
C VAL A 164 -0.76 -10.58 -0.16
N VAL A 165 0.11 -11.38 -0.78
CA VAL A 165 0.71 -11.05 -2.07
C VAL A 165 -0.20 -11.51 -3.20
N CYS A 166 -0.56 -10.59 -4.08
CA CYS A 166 -1.43 -10.81 -5.22
C CYS A 166 -0.61 -10.88 -6.53
N PRO A 167 -1.08 -11.63 -7.55
CA PRO A 167 -0.34 -11.84 -8.79
C PRO A 167 -0.24 -10.59 -9.69
N SER A 168 -1.02 -9.55 -9.41
CA SER A 168 -0.96 -8.27 -10.13
C SER A 168 -1.50 -7.13 -9.28
N ASN A 169 -1.09 -5.90 -9.61
CA ASN A 169 -1.60 -4.68 -8.99
C ASN A 169 -3.12 -4.58 -9.14
N ALA A 170 -3.66 -4.85 -10.34
CA ALA A 170 -5.10 -4.90 -10.55
C ALA A 170 -5.84 -5.93 -9.66
N THR A 171 -5.24 -7.09 -9.38
CA THR A 171 -5.84 -8.09 -8.47
C THR A 171 -5.80 -7.61 -7.02
N ALA A 172 -4.66 -7.02 -6.61
CA ALA A 172 -4.49 -6.44 -5.29
C ALA A 172 -5.49 -5.31 -5.02
N SER A 173 -5.65 -4.40 -5.99
CA SER A 173 -6.60 -3.30 -5.97
C SER A 173 -8.05 -3.77 -5.83
N ARG A 174 -8.45 -4.83 -6.54
CA ARG A 174 -9.79 -5.44 -6.39
C ARG A 174 -9.96 -6.20 -5.06
N LEU A 175 -8.89 -6.74 -4.49
CA LEU A 175 -8.98 -7.41 -3.19
C LEU A 175 -9.26 -6.41 -2.08
N VAL A 176 -8.56 -5.26 -2.07
CA VAL A 176 -8.75 -4.25 -1.02
C VAL A 176 -10.14 -3.64 -1.02
N THR A 177 -10.79 -3.49 -2.20
CA THR A 177 -12.18 -3.04 -2.26
C THR A 177 -13.11 -4.03 -1.57
N ARG A 178 -13.00 -5.33 -1.84
CA ARG A 178 -13.79 -6.37 -1.15
C ARG A 178 -13.58 -6.39 0.36
N ILE A 179 -12.40 -6.00 0.83
CA ILE A 179 -12.10 -5.92 2.27
C ILE A 179 -12.89 -4.76 2.91
N VAL A 180 -13.01 -3.61 2.24
CA VAL A 180 -13.68 -2.43 2.79
C VAL A 180 -15.20 -2.39 2.50
N SER A 181 -15.65 -2.85 1.34
CA SER A 181 -17.03 -2.68 0.84
C SER A 181 -18.12 -3.57 1.47
N SER A 182 -17.81 -4.63 2.23
CA SER A 182 -18.86 -5.47 2.88
C SER A 182 -19.52 -4.82 4.12
N HIS A 183 -19.90 -3.55 4.01
CA HIS A 183 -20.77 -2.80 4.93
C HIS A 183 -22.13 -2.50 4.28
N GLU A 184 -22.78 -3.54 3.78
CA GLU A 184 -24.22 -3.54 3.53
C GLU A 184 -24.86 -4.64 4.37
#